data_AF-A0A1F9S981-F1
#
_entry.id   AF-A0A1F9S981-F1
#
_cell.length_a   1.000
_cell.length_b   1.000
_cell.length_c   1.000
_cell.angle_alpha   90.00
_cell.angle_beta   90.00
_cell.angle_gamma   90.00
#
_symmetry.space_group_name_H-M   'P 1'
#
loop_
_entity.id
_entity.type
_entity.pdbx_description
1 polymer ?
#
loop_
_entity_poly.entity_id
_entity_poly.type
_entity_poly.pdbx_seq_one_letter_code
_entity_poly.pdbx_strand_id
1 'polypeptide(L)' 'MTAEEFDRKFERGEDITGFLDFKKATVVKRVNVDFPVWMIERLDNEALKLNISRQAVIKMWIHEHLVRPSTHKHH' A
#
# COMPACT_ATOMS: atom_id res chain seq x y z
N MET A 1 -10.31 -13.15 -21.42
CA MET A 1 -9.80 -14.41 -20.85
C MET A 1 -10.41 -14.60 -19.49
N THR A 2 -10.63 -15.84 -19.10
CA THR A 2 -10.93 -16.18 -17.71
C THR A 2 -9.64 -16.14 -16.88
N ALA A 3 -9.76 -16.03 -15.55
CA ALA A 3 -8.60 -16.06 -14.66
C ALA A 3 -7.80 -17.37 -14.81
N GLU A 4 -8.49 -18.49 -14.98
CA GLU A 4 -7.88 -19.82 -15.20
C GLU A 4 -7.06 -19.91 -16.50
N GLU A 5 -7.47 -19.22 -17.56
CA GLU A 5 -6.71 -19.15 -18.81
C GLU A 5 -5.46 -18.28 -18.69
N PHE A 6 -5.54 -17.22 -17.88
CA PHE A 6 -4.39 -16.35 -17.59
C PHE A 6 -3.34 -17.10 -16.76
N ASP A 7 -3.75 -17.75 -15.67
CA ASP A 7 -2.86 -18.48 -14.76
C ASP A 7 -2.13 -19.60 -15.50
N ARG A 8 -2.85 -20.37 -16.33
CA ARG A 8 -2.23 -21.43 -17.16
C ARG A 8 -1.19 -20.90 -18.15
N LYS A 9 -1.41 -19.71 -18.73
CA LYS A 9 -0.44 -19.09 -19.65
C LYS A 9 0.78 -18.56 -18.90
N PHE A 10 0.56 -17.98 -17.72
CA PHE A 10 1.61 -17.51 -16.82
C PHE A 10 2.52 -18.66 -16.36
N GLU A 11 1.94 -19.77 -15.91
CA GLU A 11 2.69 -20.96 -15.46
C GLU A 11 3.51 -21.62 -16.57
N ARG A 12 3.03 -21.55 -17.82
CA ARG A 12 3.75 -22.07 -18.99
C ARG A 12 4.85 -21.12 -19.49
N GLY A 13 5.06 -19.97 -18.85
CA GLY A 13 6.05 -18.98 -19.26
C GLY A 13 5.71 -18.31 -20.60
N GLU A 14 4.45 -18.35 -21.03
CA GLU A 14 3.99 -17.63 -22.23
C GLU A 14 4.00 -16.12 -21.97
N ASP A 15 4.22 -15.32 -23.03
CA ASP A 15 4.15 -13.87 -22.92
C ASP A 15 2.71 -13.41 -22.64
N ILE A 16 2.49 -12.91 -21.42
CA ILE A 16 1.21 -12.37 -20.97
C ILE A 16 1.19 -10.84 -20.92
N THR A 17 2.24 -10.14 -21.36
CA THR A 17 2.35 -8.68 -21.24
C THR A 17 1.22 -7.92 -21.93
N GLY A 18 0.71 -8.43 -23.05
CA GLY A 18 -0.45 -7.84 -23.75
C GLY A 18 -1.77 -7.88 -22.97
N PHE A 19 -1.81 -8.60 -21.85
CA PHE A 19 -2.99 -8.76 -21.00
C PHE A 19 -2.85 -8.06 -19.64
N LEU A 20 -1.66 -7.54 -19.34
CA LEU A 20 -1.41 -6.74 -18.15
C LEU A 20 -1.79 -5.28 -18.43
N ASP A 21 -2.73 -4.74 -17.65
CA ASP A 21 -3.07 -3.32 -17.71
C ASP A 21 -2.02 -2.48 -16.98
N PHE A 22 -0.91 -2.20 -17.66
CA PHE A 22 0.17 -1.37 -17.12
C PHE A 22 -0.27 0.08 -16.80
N LYS A 23 -1.40 0.56 -17.35
CA LYS A 23 -1.93 1.89 -17.00
C LYS A 23 -2.52 1.92 -15.59
N LYS A 24 -2.91 0.76 -15.05
CA LYS A 24 -3.37 0.59 -13.65
C LYS A 24 -2.27 0.07 -12.73
N ALA A 25 -1.09 -0.24 -13.26
CA ALA A 25 0.02 -0.71 -12.44
C ALA A 25 0.47 0.42 -11.51
N THR A 26 0.42 0.18 -10.20
CA THR A 26 0.96 1.11 -9.22
C THR A 26 2.46 0.88 -9.11
N VAL A 27 3.26 1.86 -9.50
CA VAL A 27 4.72 1.83 -9.32
C VAL A 27 5.02 2.01 -7.83
N VAL A 28 5.47 0.95 -7.17
CA VAL A 28 5.84 0.98 -5.75
C VAL A 28 7.30 1.40 -5.60
N LYS A 29 7.55 2.51 -4.91
CA LYS A 29 8.90 2.96 -4.55
C LYS A 29 9.14 2.76 -3.05
N ARG A 30 10.22 2.06 -2.69
CA ARG A 30 10.65 1.90 -1.30
C ARG A 30 11.37 3.17 -0.84
N VAL A 31 11.01 3.65 0.36
CA VAL A 31 11.67 4.77 1.03
C VAL A 31 12.04 4.36 2.46
N ASN A 32 13.14 4.89 2.97
CA ASN A 32 13.55 4.73 4.37
C ASN A 32 13.25 6.02 5.11
N VAL A 33 12.78 5.90 6.36
CA VAL A 33 12.43 7.03 7.23
C VAL A 33 12.89 6.70 8.63
N ASP A 34 13.59 7.65 9.26
CA ASP A 34 13.98 7.54 10.66
C ASP A 34 12.88 8.10 11.55
N PHE A 35 12.63 7.42 12.67
CA PHE A 35 11.63 7.81 13.65
C PHE A 35 12.26 7.90 15.05
N PRO A 36 11.90 8.91 15.86
CA PRO A 36 12.25 8.91 17.27
C PRO A 36 11.73 7.66 18.00
N VAL A 37 12.46 7.20 19.02
CA VAL A 37 12.12 5.99 19.78
C VAL A 37 10.68 6.03 20.32
N TRP A 38 10.28 7.14 20.93
CA TRP A 38 8.93 7.32 21.48
C TRP A 38 7.83 7.14 20.42
N MET A 39 8.12 7.47 19.15
CA MET A 39 7.16 7.33 18.06
C MET A 39 7.04 5.86 17.65
N ILE A 40 8.17 5.13 17.59
CA ILE A 40 8.17 3.69 17.29
C ILE A 40 7.37 2.94 18.35
N GLU A 41 7.60 3.22 19.63
CA GLU A 41 6.86 2.60 20.74
C GLU A 41 5.35 2.85 20.62
N ARG A 42 4.96 4.07 20.26
CA ARG A 42 3.54 4.39 20.05
C ARG A 42 2.95 3.63 18.86
N LEU A 43 3.69 3.54 17.75
CA LEU A 43 3.26 2.80 16.56
C LEU A 43 3.12 1.30 16.86
N ASP A 44 4.02 0.73 17.66
CA ASP A 44 3.97 -0.68 18.07
C ASP A 44 2.77 -0.99 18.94
N ASN A 45 2.48 -0.12 19.91
CA ASN A 45 1.29 -0.28 20.75
C ASN A 45 0.00 -0.25 19.91
N GLU A 46 -0.11 0.62 18.91
CA GLU A 46 -1.27 0.67 18.02
C GLU A 46 -1.33 -0.55 17.08
N ALA A 47 -0.18 -0.99 16.56
CA ALA A 47 -0.08 -2.20 15.75
C ALA A 47 -0.57 -3.44 16.52
N LEU A 48 -0.20 -3.56 17.80
CA LEU A 48 -0.65 -4.64 18.68
C LEU A 48 -2.15 -4.59 18.94
N LYS A 49 -2.72 -3.41 19.27
CA LYS A 49 -4.16 -3.25 19.51
C LYS A 49 -5.00 -3.65 18.29
N LEU A 50 -4.52 -3.34 17.10
CA LEU A 50 -5.21 -3.63 15.83
C LEU A 50 -4.85 -5.00 15.26
N ASN A 51 -3.89 -5.72 15.87
CA ASN A 51 -3.32 -6.97 15.38
C ASN A 51 -2.84 -6.89 13.91
N ILE A 52 -2.13 -5.82 13.58
CA ILE A 52 -1.54 -5.58 12.25
C ILE A 52 -0.06 -5.19 12.38
N SER A 53 0.64 -5.11 11.25
CA SER A 53 2.03 -4.63 11.25
C SER A 53 2.14 -3.12 11.47
N ARG A 54 3.27 -2.67 12.03
CA ARG A 54 3.64 -1.25 12.12
C ARG A 54 3.54 -0.53 10.76
N GLN A 55 3.95 -1.20 9.68
CA GLN A 55 3.87 -0.68 8.31
C GLN A 55 2.42 -0.46 7.85
N ALA A 56 1.48 -1.32 8.27
CA ALA A 56 0.06 -1.13 7.96
C ALA A 56 -0.50 0.09 8.70
N VAL A 57 -0.15 0.28 9.98
CA VAL A 57 -0.51 1.47 10.76
C VAL A 57 0.00 2.75 10.08
N ILE A 58 1.29 2.78 9.72
CA ILE A 58 1.92 3.92 9.03
C ILE A 58 1.18 4.24 7.72
N LYS A 59 0.91 3.22 6.89
CA LYS A 59 0.21 3.41 5.61
C LYS A 59 -1.20 3.94 5.79
N MET A 60 -1.95 3.38 6.75
CA MET A 60 -3.33 3.80 7.03
C MET A 60 -3.38 5.26 7.46
N TRP A 61 -2.56 5.66 8.43
CA TRP A 61 -2.55 7.05 8.90
C TRP A 61 -2.09 8.03 7.82
N ILE A 62 -1.05 7.69 7.04
CA ILE A 62 -0.63 8.55 5.91
C ILE A 62 -1.78 8.69 4.91
N HIS A 63 -2.47 7.60 4.56
CA HIS A 63 -3.61 7.64 3.66
C HIS A 63 -4.74 8.53 4.20
N GLU A 64 -5.10 8.43 5.48
CA GLU A 64 -6.11 9.28 6.11
C GLU A 64 -5.77 10.78 6.02
N HIS A 65 -4.49 11.14 6.14
CA HIS A 65 -4.06 12.54 6.04
C HIS A 65 -3.98 13.04 4.59
N LEU A 66 -3.64 12.17 3.63
CA LEU A 66 -3.54 12.54 2.22
C LEU A 66 -4.88 12.52 1.47
N VAL A 67 -5.84 11.72 1.92
CA VAL A 67 -7.14 11.54 1.23
C VAL A 67 -8.26 12.40 1.82
N ARG A 68 -8.08 12.96 3.02
CA ARG A 68 -9.01 13.99 3.50
C ARG A 68 -8.89 15.24 2.60
N PRO A 69 -9.96 15.65 1.89
CA PRO A 69 -9.94 16.92 1.19
C PRO A 69 -9.71 18.02 2.21
N SER A 70 -8.72 18.89 1.96
CA SER A 70 -8.39 20.02 2.79
C SER A 70 -9.60 20.93 2.93
N THR A 71 -10.41 20.78 3.98
CA THR A 71 -11.46 21.73 4.33
C THR A 71 -10.79 22.98 4.90
N HIS A 72 -10.27 23.82 4.00
CA HIS A 72 -9.90 25.19 4.32
C HIS A 72 -11.17 25.93 4.71
N LYS A 73 -11.49 25.96 6.01
CA LYS A 73 -12.35 26.99 6.57
C LYS A 73 -11.57 28.30 6.52
N HIS A 74 -11.81 29.08 5.47
CA HIS A 74 -11.52 30.51 5.50
C HIS A 74 -12.40 31.13 6.60
N HIS A 75 -11.74 31.68 7.62
CA HIS A 75 -12.28 32.73 8.47
C HIS A 75 -11.59 34.03 8.07
#